data_AF-A0A1H3QHW0-F1
#
_entry.id   AF-A0A1H3QHW0-F1
#
_cell.length_a   1.000
_cell.length_b   1.000
_cell.length_c   1.000
_cell.angle_alpha   90.00
_cell.angle_beta   90.00
_cell.angle_gamma   90.00
#
_symmetry.space_group_name_H-M   'P 1'
#
loop_
_entity.id
_entity.type
_entity.pdbx_description
1 polymer ?
#
loop_
_entity_poly.entity_id
_entity_poly.type
_entity_poly.pdbx_seq_one_letter_code
_entity_poly.pdbx_strand_id
1 'polypeptide(L)'
;MTYALEILTGMIGSARRWRTMPWLVILFGIMIVPLGIVSIFFIIIQPILIGTWCTLCLIAAMAMLIQIPYSIDELIATGQFLYRRKKQGRSLLHVFFQGDTDEGKWESIEDNFVQRPSKIFKEILEGGVTLPWNLVLCLPIGIWLMFTRITLDAGTSMANADHLIGSLVLTVAITALAESARASRFFLIPLGTALLVTPFFYDTSIGSLISSMVCGLLLITFSLPRGPVYNRYGTWDRFIV
;
A
#
# COMPACT_ATOMS: atom_id res chain seq x y z
N MET A 1 -6.65 17.84 12.52
CA MET A 1 -5.37 17.92 13.25
C MET A 1 -4.40 16.84 12.78
N THR A 2 -4.76 15.56 12.83
CA THR A 2 -3.95 14.44 12.30
C THR A 2 -3.59 14.58 10.82
N TYR A 3 -4.56 14.87 9.94
CA TYR A 3 -4.29 15.06 8.50
C TYR A 3 -3.37 16.24 8.18
N ALA A 4 -3.40 17.31 8.99
CA ALA A 4 -2.49 18.44 8.80
C ALA A 4 -1.06 18.08 9.20
N LEU A 5 -0.89 17.24 10.24
CA LEU A 5 0.40 16.68 10.62
C LEU A 5 0.91 15.67 9.59
N GLU A 6 0.05 14.86 8.98
CA GLU A 6 0.40 13.97 7.86
C GLU A 6 0.82 14.75 6.62
N ILE A 7 0.08 15.79 6.23
CA ILE A 7 0.45 16.63 5.09
C ILE A 7 1.75 17.37 5.38
N LEU A 8 1.94 17.92 6.58
CA LEU A 8 3.20 18.59 6.98
C LEU A 8 4.38 17.60 7.00
N THR A 9 4.20 16.42 7.58
CA THR A 9 5.27 15.40 7.65
C THR A 9 5.56 14.75 6.30
N GLY A 10 4.53 14.55 5.47
CA GLY A 10 4.64 14.07 4.09
C GLY A 10 5.30 15.11 3.17
N MET A 11 4.98 16.40 3.36
CA MET A 11 5.67 17.51 2.67
C MET A 11 7.15 17.55 3.06
N ILE A 12 7.50 17.35 4.33
CA ILE A 12 8.91 17.29 4.78
C ILE A 12 9.66 16.04 4.25
N GLY A 13 9.01 15.20 3.42
CA GLY A 13 9.54 14.01 2.76
C GLY A 13 10.56 14.28 1.66
N SER A 14 11.70 14.88 1.98
CA SER A 14 12.88 14.73 1.14
C SER A 14 13.44 13.32 1.28
N ALA A 15 13.96 12.77 0.18
CA ALA A 15 14.55 11.42 0.02
C ALA A 15 15.71 11.07 1.00
N ARG A 16 15.98 11.94 1.98
CA ARG A 16 17.15 11.92 2.87
C ARG A 16 16.80 11.78 4.36
N ARG A 17 15.50 11.73 4.74
CA ARG A 17 15.02 11.65 6.16
C ARG A 17 15.60 10.48 6.95
N TRP A 18 15.70 9.28 6.35
CA TRP A 18 16.15 8.07 7.04
C TRP A 18 17.62 8.13 7.53
N ARG A 19 18.46 8.99 6.92
CA ARG A 19 19.86 9.20 7.33
C ARG A 19 20.03 10.25 8.43
N THR A 20 19.28 11.36 8.33
CA THR A 20 19.45 12.53 9.21
C THR A 20 18.55 12.50 10.43
N MET A 21 17.34 11.93 10.32
CA MET A 21 16.35 11.87 11.40
C MET A 21 15.60 10.52 11.41
N PRO A 22 16.29 9.39 11.67
CA PRO A 22 15.67 8.07 11.66
C PRO A 22 14.53 7.93 12.69
N TRP A 23 14.59 8.66 13.81
CA TRP A 23 13.49 8.70 14.79
C TRP A 23 12.17 9.21 14.21
N LEU A 24 12.23 10.22 13.33
CA LEU A 24 11.06 10.87 12.77
C LEU A 24 10.40 9.96 11.72
N VAL A 25 11.18 9.12 11.02
CA VAL A 25 10.66 8.08 10.13
C VAL A 25 9.93 6.98 10.90
N ILE A 26 10.52 6.49 11.99
CA ILE A 26 9.84 5.47 12.83
C ILE A 26 8.54 6.02 13.44
N LEU A 27 8.56 7.26 13.95
CA LEU A 27 7.37 7.90 14.49
C LEU A 27 6.26 8.02 13.43
N PHE A 28 6.63 8.40 12.20
CA PHE A 28 5.72 8.50 11.07
C PHE A 28 5.10 7.14 10.72
N GLY A 29 5.90 6.09 10.65
CA GLY A 29 5.38 4.72 10.45
C GLY A 29 4.44 4.26 11.56
N ILE A 30 4.78 4.54 12.82
CA ILE A 30 3.92 4.23 13.98
C ILE A 30 2.58 4.97 13.92
N MET A 31 2.55 6.17 13.33
CA MET A 31 1.31 6.93 13.17
C MET A 31 0.47 6.42 11.98
N ILE A 32 1.10 6.16 10.83
CA ILE A 32 0.39 5.77 9.61
C ILE A 32 -0.21 4.37 9.70
N VAL A 33 0.53 3.39 10.25
CA VAL A 33 0.07 1.99 10.26
C VAL A 33 -1.29 1.85 10.96
N PRO A 34 -1.51 2.38 12.17
CA PRO A 34 -2.82 2.37 12.82
C PRO A 34 -3.88 3.13 12.02
N LEU A 35 -3.55 4.30 11.46
CA LEU A 35 -4.50 5.10 10.69
C LEU A 35 -4.93 4.39 9.40
N GLY A 36 -4.02 3.69 8.74
CA GLY A 36 -4.30 2.82 7.60
C GLY A 36 -5.23 1.66 7.97
N ILE A 37 -4.95 0.97 9.08
CA ILE A 37 -5.81 -0.13 9.58
C ILE A 37 -7.23 0.38 9.86
N VAL A 38 -7.36 1.50 10.57
CA VAL A 38 -8.65 2.12 10.86
C VAL A 38 -9.38 2.52 9.57
N SER A 39 -8.65 3.08 8.60
CA SER A 39 -9.22 3.47 7.31
C SER A 39 -9.75 2.27 6.51
N ILE A 40 -9.00 1.17 6.46
CA ILE A 40 -9.43 -0.08 5.81
C ILE A 40 -10.68 -0.65 6.50
N PHE A 41 -10.69 -0.65 7.84
CA PHE A 41 -11.85 -1.07 8.62
C PHE A 41 -13.09 -0.23 8.30
N PHE A 42 -12.95 1.09 8.19
CA PHE A 42 -14.04 1.99 7.80
C PHE A 42 -14.55 1.73 6.38
N ILE A 43 -13.67 1.45 5.42
CA ILE A 43 -14.07 1.06 4.06
C ILE A 43 -14.97 -0.19 4.12
N ILE A 44 -14.58 -1.21 4.90
CA ILE A 44 -15.30 -2.48 4.99
C ILE A 44 -16.66 -2.33 5.69
N ILE A 45 -16.69 -1.65 6.84
CA ILE A 45 -17.87 -1.62 7.71
C ILE A 45 -19.00 -0.74 7.17
N GLN A 46 -18.67 0.28 6.36
CA GLN A 46 -19.62 1.28 5.88
C GLN A 46 -20.77 0.65 5.06
N PRO A 47 -20.51 -0.13 3.99
CA PRO A 47 -21.59 -0.75 3.23
C PRO A 47 -22.17 -2.00 3.90
N ILE A 48 -21.38 -2.70 4.71
CA ILE A 48 -21.77 -3.99 5.31
C ILE A 48 -22.66 -3.81 6.55
N LEU A 49 -22.26 -2.96 7.49
CA LEU A 49 -22.98 -2.77 8.77
C LEU A 49 -23.80 -1.48 8.79
N ILE A 50 -23.29 -0.39 8.23
CA ILE A 50 -23.97 0.92 8.28
C ILE A 50 -24.95 1.05 7.11
N GLY A 51 -24.72 0.32 6.01
CA GLY A 51 -25.55 0.38 4.81
C GLY A 51 -25.45 1.72 4.06
N THR A 52 -24.41 2.52 4.32
CA THR A 52 -24.22 3.83 3.71
C THR A 52 -22.85 3.99 3.07
N TRP A 53 -22.77 4.87 2.08
CA TRP A 53 -21.53 5.20 1.37
C TRP A 53 -21.11 6.64 1.73
N CYS A 54 -19.94 6.79 2.34
CA CYS A 54 -19.37 8.10 2.62
C CYS A 54 -18.27 8.40 1.60
N THR A 55 -18.57 9.17 0.55
CA THR A 55 -17.60 9.52 -0.50
C THR A 55 -16.34 10.17 0.06
N LEU A 56 -16.49 11.09 1.03
CA LEU A 56 -15.36 11.74 1.68
C LEU A 56 -14.48 10.75 2.46
N CYS A 57 -15.08 9.74 3.09
CA CYS A 57 -14.37 8.71 3.84
C CYS A 57 -13.59 7.79 2.91
N LEU A 58 -14.16 7.44 1.76
CA LEU A 58 -13.47 6.65 0.74
C LEU A 58 -12.28 7.41 0.14
N ILE A 59 -12.43 8.70 -0.12
CA ILE A 59 -11.33 9.56 -0.60
C ILE A 59 -10.21 9.62 0.46
N ALA A 60 -10.57 9.83 1.74
CA ALA A 60 -9.60 9.85 2.82
C ALA A 60 -8.86 8.50 2.93
N ALA A 61 -9.59 7.39 2.92
CA ALA A 61 -8.99 6.06 3.01
C ALA A 61 -8.12 5.72 1.79
N MET A 62 -8.49 6.17 0.59
CA MET A 62 -7.65 6.07 -0.60
C MET A 62 -6.34 6.85 -0.44
N ALA A 63 -6.40 8.07 0.09
CA ALA A 63 -5.20 8.86 0.37
C ALA A 63 -4.27 8.15 1.38
N MET A 64 -4.84 7.49 2.40
CA MET A 64 -4.08 6.70 3.36
C MET A 64 -3.45 5.45 2.72
N LEU A 65 -4.18 4.72 1.89
CA LEU A 65 -3.65 3.55 1.19
C LEU A 65 -2.45 3.92 0.29
N ILE A 66 -2.53 5.05 -0.41
CA ILE A 66 -1.43 5.53 -1.26
C ILE A 66 -0.16 5.86 -0.46
N GLN A 67 -0.28 6.25 0.82
CA GLN A 67 0.88 6.53 1.67
C GLN A 67 1.61 5.27 2.15
N ILE A 68 0.92 4.12 2.23
CA ILE A 68 1.48 2.87 2.77
C ILE A 68 2.77 2.45 2.04
N PRO A 69 2.80 2.37 0.69
CA PRO A 69 4.01 2.01 -0.05
C PRO A 69 5.24 2.85 0.33
N TYR A 70 5.09 4.18 0.39
CA TYR A 70 6.17 5.10 0.74
C TYR A 70 6.69 4.87 2.16
N SER A 71 5.77 4.72 3.11
CA SER A 71 6.15 4.49 4.51
C SER A 71 6.94 3.20 4.67
N ILE A 72 6.59 2.14 3.93
CA ILE A 72 7.31 0.86 4.00
C ILE A 72 8.74 0.98 3.47
N ASP A 73 8.94 1.63 2.31
CA ASP A 73 10.28 1.85 1.74
C ASP A 73 11.18 2.62 2.72
N GLU A 74 10.67 3.70 3.32
CA GLU A 74 11.41 4.50 4.30
C GLU A 74 11.73 3.73 5.60
N LEU A 75 10.78 2.93 6.11
CA LEU A 75 10.97 2.13 7.31
C LEU A 75 12.04 1.05 7.11
N ILE A 76 12.03 0.39 5.94
CA ILE A 76 13.03 -0.63 5.61
C ILE A 76 14.42 0.01 5.45
N ALA A 77 14.52 1.14 4.74
CA ALA A 77 15.78 1.87 4.61
C ALA A 77 16.35 2.28 5.98
N THR A 78 15.50 2.82 6.86
CA THR A 78 15.86 3.19 8.23
C THR A 78 16.31 1.99 9.05
N GLY A 79 15.57 0.87 9.00
CA GLY A 79 15.91 -0.36 9.69
C GLY A 79 17.25 -0.94 9.26
N GLN A 80 17.54 -0.93 7.96
CA GLN A 80 18.84 -1.36 7.43
C GLN A 80 19.98 -0.46 7.87
N PHE A 81 19.78 0.86 7.86
CA PHE A 81 20.76 1.82 8.33
C PHE A 81 21.13 1.57 9.80
N LEU A 82 20.12 1.43 10.67
CA LEU A 82 20.32 1.14 12.09
C LEU A 82 21.01 -0.22 12.29
N TYR A 83 20.63 -1.25 11.51
CA TYR A 83 21.27 -2.56 11.58
C TYR A 83 22.76 -2.52 11.18
N ARG A 84 23.10 -1.80 10.09
CA ARG A 84 24.50 -1.62 9.66
C ARG A 84 25.33 -0.91 10.73
N ARG A 85 24.79 0.16 11.32
CA ARG A 85 25.49 0.93 12.38
C ARG A 85 25.65 0.15 13.68
N LYS A 86 24.67 -0.68 14.05
CA LYS A 86 24.80 -1.63 15.17
C LYS A 86 25.95 -2.62 14.94
N LYS A 87 26.05 -3.18 13.72
CA LYS A 87 27.12 -4.12 13.37
C LYS A 87 28.51 -3.48 13.40
N GLN A 88 28.60 -2.16 13.17
CA GLN A 88 29.82 -1.37 13.29
C GLN A 88 30.16 -0.97 14.74
N GLY A 89 29.39 -1.42 15.74
CA GLY A 89 29.64 -1.16 17.17
C GLY A 89 29.25 0.24 17.65
N ARG A 90 28.52 1.04 16.85
CA ARG A 90 28.03 2.36 17.27
C ARG A 90 26.82 2.22 18.20
N SER A 91 26.65 3.18 19.12
CA SER A 91 25.50 3.22 20.03
C SER A 91 24.22 3.53 19.26
N LEU A 92 23.29 2.57 19.25
CA LEU A 92 22.04 2.68 18.50
C LEU A 92 21.20 3.90 18.89
N LEU A 93 21.15 4.25 20.18
CA LEU A 93 20.41 5.41 20.67
C LEU A 93 20.93 6.71 20.09
N HIS A 94 22.26 6.88 20.04
CA HIS A 94 22.87 8.09 19.49
C HIS A 94 22.59 8.21 17.99
N VAL A 95 22.78 7.12 17.24
CA VAL A 95 22.49 7.08 15.79
C VAL A 95 21.00 7.28 15.51
N PHE A 96 20.11 6.78 16.38
CA PHE A 96 18.66 6.91 16.24
C PHE A 96 18.17 8.35 16.49
N PHE A 97 18.67 9.02 17.53
CA PHE A 97 18.24 10.38 17.87
C PHE A 97 18.94 11.46 17.05
N GLN A 98 20.22 11.28 16.73
CA GLN A 98 21.05 12.31 16.11
C GLN A 98 21.31 12.07 14.61
N GLY A 99 20.97 10.87 14.10
CA GLY A 99 21.38 10.44 12.77
C GLY A 99 22.89 10.13 12.70
N ASP A 100 23.38 9.77 11.52
CA ASP A 100 24.81 9.60 11.26
C ASP A 100 25.10 10.03 9.81
N THR A 101 26.26 10.64 9.57
CA THR A 101 26.66 11.00 8.20
C THR A 101 27.20 9.75 7.52
N ASP A 102 26.38 9.12 6.66
CA ASP A 102 26.81 8.03 5.79
C ASP A 102 27.67 8.64 4.65
N GLU A 103 28.78 7.99 4.26
CA GLU A 103 29.82 8.58 3.36
C GLU A 103 29.41 8.67 1.86
N GLY A 104 28.13 8.50 1.54
CA GLY A 104 27.62 8.61 0.17
C GLY A 104 27.46 10.06 -0.29
N LYS A 105 27.90 10.36 -1.53
CA LYS A 105 27.86 11.69 -2.17
C LYS A 105 26.52 12.38 -1.99
N TRP A 106 26.59 13.65 -1.60
CA TRP A 106 25.47 14.56 -1.45
C TRP A 106 25.04 15.07 -2.82
N GLU A 107 24.04 14.44 -3.45
CA GLU A 107 23.34 15.07 -4.56
C GLU A 107 22.21 15.94 -3.99
N SER A 108 22.43 17.25 -4.04
CA SER A 108 21.45 18.27 -3.70
C SER A 108 20.38 18.33 -4.80
N ILE A 109 19.38 17.45 -4.73
CA ILE A 109 18.07 17.75 -5.31
C ILE A 109 17.50 18.90 -4.47
N GLU A 110 17.46 20.09 -5.05
CA GLU A 110 16.82 21.27 -4.45
C GLU A 110 15.29 21.02 -4.41
N ASP A 111 14.75 20.92 -3.20
CA ASP A 111 13.29 20.84 -2.97
C ASP A 111 12.64 22.19 -3.29
N ASN A 112 12.39 22.44 -4.58
CA ASN A 112 11.51 23.52 -4.99
C ASN A 112 10.07 23.03 -4.86
N PHE A 113 9.43 23.38 -3.74
CA PHE A 113 8.01 23.16 -3.42
C PHE A 113 7.01 23.85 -4.37
N VAL A 114 7.48 24.48 -5.46
CA VAL A 114 6.71 25.19 -6.49
C VAL A 114 6.73 24.41 -7.82
N GLN A 115 6.77 23.08 -7.76
CA GLN A 115 6.85 22.24 -8.97
C GLN A 115 5.51 21.66 -9.39
N ARG A 116 5.32 21.54 -10.72
CA ARG A 116 4.11 21.02 -11.37
C ARG A 116 3.72 19.65 -10.78
N PRO A 117 2.42 19.33 -10.60
CA PRO A 117 1.97 18.05 -10.05
C PRO A 117 2.50 16.82 -10.81
N SER A 118 2.81 16.96 -12.11
CA SER A 118 3.44 15.91 -12.91
C SER A 118 4.85 15.55 -12.48
N LYS A 119 5.64 16.50 -11.94
CA LYS A 119 6.97 16.22 -11.40
C LYS A 119 6.89 15.54 -10.04
N ILE A 120 5.93 15.96 -9.20
CA ILE A 120 5.64 15.30 -7.91
C ILE A 120 5.28 13.83 -8.15
N PHE A 121 4.41 13.52 -9.13
CA PHE A 121 4.11 12.15 -9.52
C PHE A 121 5.33 11.36 -10.03
N LYS A 122 6.28 12.05 -10.69
CA LYS A 122 7.50 11.43 -11.19
C LYS A 122 8.50 11.13 -10.06
N GLU A 123 8.66 12.04 -9.12
CA GLU A 123 9.46 11.85 -7.90
C GLU A 123 8.87 10.75 -7.00
N ILE A 124 7.54 10.69 -6.90
CA ILE A 124 6.73 9.61 -6.31
C ILE A 124 7.06 8.26 -6.95
N LEU A 125 7.14 8.20 -8.28
CA LEU A 125 7.55 7.01 -9.04
C LEU A 125 9.05 6.66 -8.93
N GLU A 126 9.91 7.65 -8.66
CA GLU A 126 11.34 7.46 -8.45
C GLU A 126 11.65 7.00 -7.00
N GLY A 127 10.73 7.17 -6.06
CA GLY A 127 10.89 6.92 -4.61
C GLY A 127 10.72 5.47 -4.11
N GLY A 128 10.72 4.46 -5.00
CA GLY A 128 10.59 3.03 -4.61
C GLY A 128 9.25 2.38 -4.94
N VAL A 129 8.27 3.16 -5.42
CA VAL A 129 6.97 2.68 -5.88
C VAL A 129 7.00 2.49 -7.40
N THR A 130 6.66 1.29 -7.88
CA THR A 130 6.45 1.05 -9.31
C THR A 130 5.06 0.57 -9.62
N LEU A 131 4.62 0.84 -10.85
CA LEU A 131 3.30 0.50 -11.37
C LEU A 131 3.41 -0.66 -12.37
N PRO A 132 3.64 -1.90 -11.92
CA PRO A 132 3.64 -3.03 -12.84
C PRO A 132 2.20 -3.26 -13.32
N TRP A 133 2.05 -3.45 -14.63
CA TRP A 133 0.75 -3.50 -15.29
C TRP A 133 -0.20 -4.52 -14.66
N ASN A 134 0.33 -5.68 -14.22
CA ASN A 134 -0.45 -6.75 -13.60
C ASN A 134 -1.09 -6.31 -12.27
N LEU A 135 -0.37 -5.60 -11.39
CA LEU A 135 -0.96 -5.11 -10.14
C LEU A 135 -1.89 -3.92 -10.37
N VAL A 136 -1.59 -3.08 -11.36
CA VAL A 136 -2.49 -1.99 -11.77
C VAL A 136 -3.83 -2.55 -12.25
N LEU A 137 -3.84 -3.70 -12.94
CA LEU A 137 -5.08 -4.39 -13.33
C LEU A 137 -5.84 -5.01 -12.15
N CYS A 138 -5.19 -5.32 -11.03
CA CYS A 138 -5.89 -5.78 -9.82
C CYS A 138 -6.71 -4.66 -9.16
N LEU A 139 -6.35 -3.38 -9.34
CA LEU A 139 -7.07 -2.24 -8.76
C LEU A 139 -8.52 -2.11 -9.28
N PRO A 140 -8.79 -2.05 -10.59
CA PRO A 140 -10.16 -2.01 -11.09
C PRO A 140 -10.95 -3.26 -10.73
N ILE A 141 -10.31 -4.43 -10.59
CA ILE A 141 -10.98 -5.65 -10.12
C ILE A 141 -11.44 -5.48 -8.66
N GLY A 142 -10.57 -4.98 -7.78
CA GLY A 142 -10.93 -4.69 -6.39
C GLY A 142 -12.05 -3.67 -6.27
N ILE A 143 -12.01 -2.59 -7.07
CA ILE A 143 -13.09 -1.60 -7.14
C ILE A 143 -14.39 -2.24 -7.62
N TRP A 144 -14.35 -3.02 -8.70
CA TRP A 144 -15.52 -3.73 -9.22
C TRP A 144 -16.20 -4.58 -8.15
N LEU A 145 -15.41 -5.38 -7.42
CA LEU A 145 -15.89 -6.23 -6.32
C LEU A 145 -16.57 -5.42 -5.21
N MET A 146 -16.07 -4.21 -4.90
CA MET A 146 -16.72 -3.34 -3.92
C MET A 146 -18.11 -2.86 -4.35
N PHE A 147 -18.40 -2.82 -5.65
CA PHE A 147 -19.64 -2.30 -6.22
C PHE A 147 -20.57 -3.38 -6.80
N THR A 148 -20.36 -4.67 -6.50
CA THR A 148 -21.21 -5.78 -7.04
C THR A 148 -22.67 -5.66 -6.62
N ARG A 149 -22.95 -5.07 -5.45
CA ARG A 149 -24.31 -4.74 -4.99
C ARG A 149 -25.07 -3.87 -6.00
N ILE A 150 -24.40 -2.90 -6.61
CA ILE A 150 -25.02 -1.93 -7.53
C ILE A 150 -25.00 -2.45 -8.97
N THR A 151 -23.94 -3.17 -9.35
CA THR A 151 -23.69 -3.57 -10.74
C THR A 151 -24.35 -4.89 -11.13
N LEU A 152 -24.44 -5.84 -10.21
CA LEU A 152 -24.92 -7.21 -10.47
C LEU A 152 -26.19 -7.57 -9.70
N ASP A 153 -26.75 -6.63 -8.92
CA ASP A 153 -27.86 -6.86 -8.00
C ASP A 153 -27.62 -8.09 -7.11
N ALA A 154 -26.36 -8.25 -6.67
CA ALA A 154 -25.94 -9.40 -5.89
C ALA A 154 -26.67 -9.42 -4.55
N GLY A 155 -27.13 -10.62 -4.13
CA GLY A 155 -27.78 -10.80 -2.84
C GLY A 155 -26.92 -10.30 -1.68
N THR A 156 -27.56 -9.82 -0.61
CA THR A 156 -26.91 -9.11 0.51
C THR A 156 -25.65 -9.80 1.04
N SER A 157 -25.68 -11.12 1.21
CA SER A 157 -24.53 -11.88 1.72
C SER A 157 -23.37 -11.97 0.72
N MET A 158 -23.67 -12.22 -0.55
CA MET A 158 -22.66 -12.29 -1.62
C MET A 158 -22.01 -10.93 -1.84
N ALA A 159 -22.82 -9.87 -1.93
CA ALA A 159 -22.33 -8.50 -2.07
C ALA A 159 -21.44 -8.08 -0.89
N ASN A 160 -21.73 -8.52 0.34
CA ASN A 160 -20.90 -8.24 1.50
C ASN A 160 -19.55 -8.98 1.43
N ALA A 161 -19.56 -10.24 0.96
CA ALA A 161 -18.34 -11.01 0.75
C ALA A 161 -17.45 -10.40 -0.35
N ASP A 162 -18.04 -10.05 -1.49
CA ASP A 162 -17.32 -9.37 -2.59
C ASP A 162 -16.75 -8.03 -2.12
N HIS A 163 -17.52 -7.24 -1.36
CA HIS A 163 -17.05 -5.95 -0.85
C HIS A 163 -15.86 -6.10 0.09
N LEU A 164 -15.95 -7.04 1.04
CA LEU A 164 -14.85 -7.35 1.95
C LEU A 164 -13.61 -7.77 1.16
N ILE A 165 -13.73 -8.73 0.24
CA ILE A 165 -12.59 -9.22 -0.55
C ILE A 165 -12.03 -8.10 -1.43
N GLY A 166 -12.88 -7.32 -2.10
CA GLY A 166 -12.48 -6.20 -2.95
C GLY A 166 -11.67 -5.13 -2.22
N SER A 167 -12.07 -4.76 -1.01
CA SER A 167 -11.33 -3.82 -0.17
C SER A 167 -9.95 -4.33 0.25
N LEU A 168 -9.83 -5.63 0.55
CA LEU A 168 -8.57 -6.28 0.88
C LEU A 168 -7.67 -6.41 -0.35
N VAL A 169 -8.24 -6.74 -1.51
CA VAL A 169 -7.54 -6.76 -2.81
C VAL A 169 -6.91 -5.41 -3.10
N LEU A 170 -7.65 -4.31 -2.93
CA LEU A 170 -7.10 -2.96 -3.10
C LEU A 170 -5.95 -2.67 -2.15
N THR A 171 -6.11 -3.02 -0.88
CA THR A 171 -5.08 -2.82 0.14
C THR A 171 -3.79 -3.56 -0.22
N VAL A 172 -3.91 -4.84 -0.57
CA VAL A 172 -2.77 -5.69 -0.96
C VAL A 172 -2.15 -5.20 -2.27
N ALA A 173 -2.95 -4.90 -3.29
CA ALA A 173 -2.46 -4.46 -4.59
C ALA A 173 -1.70 -3.14 -4.49
N ILE A 174 -2.22 -2.16 -3.73
CA ILE A 174 -1.56 -0.87 -3.50
C ILE A 174 -0.27 -1.07 -2.70
N THR A 175 -0.31 -1.84 -1.61
CA THR A 175 0.89 -2.16 -0.81
C THR A 175 1.97 -2.81 -1.67
N ALA A 176 1.57 -3.74 -2.54
CA ALA A 176 2.46 -4.43 -3.46
C ALA A 176 3.07 -3.53 -4.55
N LEU A 177 2.65 -2.27 -4.69
CA LEU A 177 3.28 -1.30 -5.60
C LEU A 177 4.66 -0.85 -5.10
N ALA A 178 4.89 -0.85 -3.77
CA ALA A 178 6.24 -0.68 -3.23
C ALA A 178 7.11 -1.88 -3.63
N GLU A 179 8.29 -1.61 -4.20
CA GLU A 179 9.23 -2.69 -4.55
C GLU A 179 9.66 -3.46 -3.30
N SER A 180 9.88 -2.79 -2.17
CA SER A 180 10.26 -3.45 -0.91
C SER A 180 9.16 -4.33 -0.31
N ALA A 181 7.89 -4.06 -0.63
CA ALA A 181 6.72 -4.83 -0.21
C ALA A 181 6.14 -5.72 -1.31
N ARG A 182 6.86 -5.90 -2.43
CA ARG A 182 6.36 -6.57 -3.64
C ARG A 182 5.82 -7.97 -3.39
N ALA A 183 6.40 -8.71 -2.43
CA ALA A 183 5.95 -10.05 -2.04
C ALA A 183 4.52 -10.09 -1.50
N SER A 184 3.99 -8.97 -1.00
CA SER A 184 2.60 -8.89 -0.51
C SER A 184 1.58 -9.22 -1.60
N ARG A 185 1.92 -9.12 -2.89
CA ARG A 185 1.02 -9.51 -3.99
C ARG A 185 0.54 -10.95 -3.87
N PHE A 186 1.29 -11.84 -3.23
CA PHE A 186 0.86 -13.24 -3.03
C PHE A 186 -0.34 -13.37 -2.11
N PHE A 187 -0.66 -12.36 -1.29
CA PHE A 187 -1.94 -12.33 -0.56
C PHE A 187 -3.15 -12.20 -1.49
N LEU A 188 -2.98 -11.80 -2.75
CA LEU A 188 -4.05 -11.86 -3.75
C LEU A 188 -4.41 -13.30 -4.13
N ILE A 189 -3.53 -14.28 -3.93
CA ILE A 189 -3.83 -15.70 -4.20
C ILE A 189 -4.94 -16.21 -3.29
N PRO A 190 -4.82 -16.20 -1.94
CA PRO A 190 -5.90 -16.66 -1.08
C PRO A 190 -7.18 -15.81 -1.24
N LEU A 191 -7.07 -14.50 -1.51
CA LEU A 191 -8.25 -13.66 -1.79
C LEU A 191 -8.94 -14.04 -3.10
N GLY A 192 -8.18 -14.30 -4.16
CA GLY A 192 -8.70 -14.78 -5.44
C GLY A 192 -9.33 -16.17 -5.29
N THR A 193 -8.69 -17.08 -4.55
CA THR A 193 -9.24 -18.40 -4.23
C THR A 193 -10.54 -18.29 -3.43
N ALA A 194 -10.64 -17.33 -2.49
CA ALA A 194 -11.89 -17.09 -1.77
C ALA A 194 -13.03 -16.73 -2.73
N LEU A 195 -12.79 -15.90 -3.76
CA LEU A 195 -13.80 -15.59 -4.79
C LEU A 195 -14.21 -16.79 -5.65
N LEU A 196 -13.31 -17.76 -5.85
CA LEU A 196 -13.68 -19.00 -6.54
C LEU A 196 -14.61 -19.89 -5.71
N VAL A 197 -14.69 -19.64 -4.40
CA VAL A 197 -15.36 -20.52 -3.44
C VAL A 197 -16.64 -19.88 -2.89
N THR A 198 -16.64 -18.56 -2.64
CA THR A 198 -17.79 -17.85 -2.05
C THR A 198 -19.12 -18.03 -2.80
N PRO A 199 -19.19 -18.10 -4.15
CA PRO A 199 -20.46 -18.28 -4.88
C PRO A 199 -21.16 -19.61 -4.55
N PHE A 200 -20.45 -20.60 -4.02
CA PHE A 200 -21.01 -21.89 -3.66
C PHE A 200 -21.58 -21.94 -2.24
N PHE A 201 -21.29 -20.92 -1.42
CA PHE A 201 -21.80 -20.79 -0.06
C PHE A 201 -23.03 -19.87 0.04
N TYR A 202 -23.34 -19.13 -1.02
CA TYR A 202 -24.43 -18.15 -1.05
C TYR A 202 -25.31 -18.35 -2.27
N ASP A 203 -26.62 -18.16 -2.11
CA ASP A 203 -27.53 -18.07 -3.25
C ASP A 203 -27.18 -16.85 -4.09
N THR A 204 -26.81 -17.09 -5.34
CA THR A 204 -26.26 -16.07 -6.23
C THR A 204 -26.79 -16.22 -7.65
N SER A 205 -26.85 -15.11 -8.37
CA SER A 205 -27.22 -15.12 -9.79
C SER A 205 -26.08 -15.71 -10.63
N ILE A 206 -26.41 -16.21 -11.82
CA ILE A 206 -25.39 -16.70 -12.77
C ILE A 206 -24.36 -15.59 -13.10
N GLY A 207 -24.81 -14.34 -13.19
CA GLY A 207 -23.94 -13.19 -13.43
C GLY A 207 -22.92 -12.97 -12.31
N SER A 208 -23.37 -13.00 -11.06
CA SER A 208 -22.51 -12.87 -9.88
C SER A 208 -21.54 -14.05 -9.72
N LEU A 209 -21.99 -15.27 -10.04
CA LEU A 209 -21.11 -16.44 -10.08
C LEU A 209 -19.99 -16.28 -11.10
N ILE A 210 -20.32 -15.94 -12.36
CA ILE A 210 -19.33 -15.74 -13.42
C ILE A 210 -18.37 -14.61 -13.06
N SER A 211 -18.90 -13.47 -12.57
CA SER A 211 -18.08 -12.33 -12.15
C SER A 211 -17.07 -12.72 -11.08
N SER A 212 -17.52 -13.42 -10.03
CA SER A 212 -16.65 -13.83 -8.92
C SER A 212 -15.57 -14.83 -9.39
N MET A 213 -15.95 -15.81 -10.21
CA MET A 213 -15.02 -16.77 -10.81
C MET A 213 -13.94 -16.09 -11.67
N VAL A 214 -14.35 -15.17 -12.55
CA VAL A 214 -13.44 -14.43 -13.43
C VAL A 214 -12.52 -13.52 -12.60
N CYS A 215 -13.05 -12.77 -11.65
CA CYS A 215 -12.25 -11.91 -10.78
C CYS A 215 -11.23 -12.72 -9.97
N GLY A 216 -11.64 -13.86 -9.40
CA GLY A 216 -10.75 -14.75 -8.65
C GLY A 216 -9.58 -15.27 -9.49
N LEU A 217 -9.85 -15.76 -10.70
CA LEU A 217 -8.81 -16.25 -11.61
C LEU A 217 -7.87 -15.12 -12.07
N LEU A 218 -8.42 -13.94 -12.40
CA LEU A 218 -7.62 -12.79 -12.80
C LEU A 218 -6.69 -12.31 -11.68
N LEU A 219 -7.17 -12.25 -10.43
CA LEU A 219 -6.36 -11.85 -9.29
C LEU A 219 -5.22 -12.84 -9.03
N ILE A 220 -5.50 -14.15 -9.08
CA ILE A 220 -4.46 -15.18 -8.93
C ILE A 220 -3.42 -15.03 -10.04
N THR A 221 -3.85 -14.98 -11.30
CA THR A 221 -2.94 -14.91 -12.45
C THR A 221 -2.09 -13.64 -12.47
N PHE A 222 -2.70 -12.48 -12.20
CA PHE A 222 -1.98 -11.20 -12.12
C PHE A 222 -1.08 -11.07 -10.90
N SER A 223 -1.27 -11.87 -9.85
CA SER A 223 -0.37 -11.89 -8.69
C SER A 223 0.95 -12.62 -8.94
N LEU A 224 1.09 -13.42 -10.00
CA LEU A 224 2.29 -14.23 -10.21
C LEU A 224 3.47 -13.40 -10.76
N PRO A 225 3.32 -12.58 -11.82
CA PRO A 225 4.43 -11.83 -12.39
C PRO A 225 5.00 -10.82 -11.39
N ARG A 226 6.32 -10.79 -11.25
CA ARG A 226 7.02 -9.87 -10.34
C ARG A 226 6.92 -8.40 -10.76
N GLY A 227 6.94 -8.14 -12.05
CA GLY A 227 7.11 -6.80 -12.60
C GLY A 227 8.56 -6.28 -12.44
N PRO A 228 8.85 -5.08 -12.93
CA PRO A 228 10.18 -4.48 -12.84
C PRO A 228 10.51 -4.04 -11.41
N VAL A 229 11.78 -4.22 -11.05
CA VAL A 229 12.40 -3.71 -9.81
C VAL A 229 13.63 -2.92 -10.21
N TYR A 230 13.65 -1.63 -9.91
CA TYR A 230 14.71 -0.71 -10.32
C TYR A 230 15.69 -0.42 -9.17
N ASN A 231 15.21 -0.39 -7.92
CA ASN A 231 16.05 -0.04 -6.78
C ASN A 231 16.74 -1.25 -6.17
N ARG A 232 17.86 -0.99 -5.46
CA ARG A 232 18.57 -1.99 -4.68
C ARG A 232 18.34 -1.74 -3.20
N TYR A 233 17.83 -2.75 -2.52
CA TYR A 233 17.51 -2.75 -1.10
C TYR A 233 18.50 -3.59 -0.29
N GLY A 234 19.70 -3.87 -0.82
CA GLY A 234 20.77 -4.54 -0.09
C GLY A 234 20.35 -5.91 0.45
N THR A 235 20.39 -6.10 1.78
CA THR A 235 20.01 -7.40 2.40
C THR A 235 18.52 -7.72 2.31
N TRP A 236 17.69 -6.77 1.90
CA TRP A 236 16.25 -6.96 1.73
C TRP A 236 15.87 -7.43 0.33
N ASP A 237 16.78 -7.37 -0.65
CA ASP A 237 16.52 -7.85 -2.02
C ASP A 237 16.01 -9.30 -2.06
N ARG A 238 16.40 -10.13 -1.07
CA ARG A 238 15.93 -11.52 -0.92
C ARG A 238 14.44 -11.67 -0.63
N PHE A 239 13.79 -10.64 -0.11
CA PHE A 239 12.36 -10.64 0.19
C PHE A 239 11.54 -10.03 -0.96
N ILE A 240 12.20 -9.43 -1.94
CA ILE A 240 11.57 -8.87 -3.14
C ILE A 240 11.47 -9.99 -4.18
N VAL A 241 10.47 -10.84 -4.01
CA VAL A 241 10.09 -11.90 -4.96
C VAL A 241 8.91 -11.48 -5.78
#